data_AF-A0A959LJH3-F1
#
_entry.id   AF-A0A959LJH3-F1
#
_cell.length_a   1.000
_cell.length_b   1.000
_cell.length_c   1.000
_cell.angle_alpha   90.00
_cell.angle_beta   90.00
_cell.angle_gamma   90.00
#
_symmetry.space_group_name_H-M   'P 1'
#
loop_
_entity.id
_entity.type
_entity.pdbx_description
1 polymer ?
#
loop_
_entity_poly.entity_id
_entity_poly.type
_entity_poly.pdbx_seq_one_letter_code
_entity_poly.pdbx_strand_id
1 'polypeptide(L)' 'MAYKSLQAFIEKLEAEGELIRIKTFTDPVLEIAEVTDRISKTPDRNKALLFENTGTDFPLLING' A
#
# COMPACT_ATOMS: atom_id res chain seq x y z
N MET A 1 -14.84 13.01 6.00
CA MET A 1 -14.08 14.21 5.58
C MET A 1 -13.41 13.91 4.26
N ALA A 2 -13.33 14.88 3.35
CA ALA A 2 -12.53 14.73 2.15
C ALA A 2 -11.07 15.07 2.47
N TYR A 3 -10.13 14.21 2.05
CA TYR A 3 -8.70 14.52 2.11
C TYR A 3 -8.33 15.53 1.03
N LYS A 4 -7.35 16.40 1.31
CA LYS A 4 -6.92 17.45 0.37
C LYS A 4 -6.21 16.90 -0.87
N SER A 5 -5.61 15.72 -0.75
CA SER A 5 -4.90 15.00 -1.81
C SER A 5 -4.72 13.53 -1.42
N LEU A 6 -4.28 12.69 -2.36
CA LEU A 6 -3.85 11.33 -2.06
C LEU A 6 -2.70 11.30 -1.04
N GLN A 7 -1.76 12.26 -1.15
CA GLN A 7 -0.66 12.40 -0.22
C GLN A 7 -1.16 12.65 1.22
N ALA A 8 -2.14 13.56 1.38
CA ALA A 8 -2.73 13.84 2.69
C ALA A 8 -3.49 12.63 3.27
N PHE A 9 -4.03 11.77 2.40
CA PHE A 9 -4.62 10.50 2.82
C PHE A 9 -3.56 9.49 3.28
N ILE A 10 -2.46 9.35 2.53
CA ILE A 10 -1.33 8.48 2.90
C ILE A 10 -0.73 8.90 4.25
N GLU A 11 -0.50 10.19 4.46
CA GLU A 11 0.00 10.74 5.74
C GLU A 11 -0.93 10.41 6.91
N LYS A 12 -2.26 10.45 6.67
CA LYS A 12 -3.25 10.08 7.68
C LYS A 12 -3.17 8.60 8.04
N LEU A 13 -3.12 7.72 7.04
CA LEU A 13 -2.97 6.27 7.23
C LEU A 13 -1.68 5.94 7.99
N GLU A 14 -0.58 6.61 7.67
CA GLU A 14 0.69 6.45 8.38
C GLU A 14 0.59 6.90 9.85
N ALA A 15 -0.03 8.05 10.12
CA ALA A 15 -0.23 8.55 11.47
C ALA A 15 -1.15 7.65 12.33
N GLU A 16 -2.10 6.95 11.72
CA GLU A 16 -3.00 6.00 12.40
C GLU A 16 -2.42 4.58 12.49
N GLY A 17 -1.23 4.35 11.91
CA GLY A 17 -0.61 3.02 11.86
C GLY A 17 -1.35 2.04 10.94
N GLU A 18 -2.16 2.54 10.00
CA GLU A 18 -2.94 1.79 9.02
C GLU A 18 -2.21 1.62 7.67
N LEU A 19 -0.98 2.14 7.55
CA LEU A 19 -0.15 2.01 6.36
C LEU A 19 1.05 1.07 6.59
N ILE A 20 1.30 0.19 5.63
CA ILE A 20 2.56 -0.57 5.52
C ILE A 20 3.28 -0.09 4.26
N ARG A 21 4.57 0.28 4.42
CA ARG A 21 5.42 0.72 3.30
C ARG A 21 6.37 -0.41 2.90
N ILE A 22 6.32 -0.78 1.63
CA ILE A 22 7.15 -1.82 1.03
C ILE A 22 8.18 -1.13 0.13
N LYS A 23 9.43 -1.10 0.60
CA LYS A 23 10.55 -0.42 -0.09
C LYS A 23 11.35 -1.34 -1.00
N THR A 24 11.29 -2.65 -0.74
CA THR A 24 11.91 -3.66 -1.59
C THR A 24 11.21 -3.66 -2.95
N PHE A 25 11.98 -3.91 -4.01
CA PHE A 25 11.41 -4.11 -5.34
C PHE A 25 10.31 -5.19 -5.28
N THR A 26 9.16 -4.90 -5.88
CA THR A 26 8.07 -5.86 -6.07
C THR A 26 7.56 -5.73 -7.50
N ASP A 27 7.49 -6.84 -8.22
CA ASP A 27 7.08 -6.86 -9.62
C ASP A 27 5.58 -6.52 -9.76
N PRO A 28 5.21 -5.51 -10.57
CA PRO A 28 3.81 -5.18 -10.82
C PRO A 28 3.06 -6.30 -11.55
N VAL A 29 3.77 -7.20 -12.23
CA VAL A 29 3.21 -8.38 -12.87
C VAL A 29 3.05 -9.49 -11.83
N LEU A 30 1.82 -9.61 -11.31
CA LEU A 30 1.33 -10.66 -10.41
C LEU A 30 1.90 -10.67 -8.98
N GLU A 31 3.14 -10.25 -8.75
CA GLU A 31 3.74 -10.28 -7.40
C GLU A 31 3.03 -9.32 -6.44
N ILE A 32 2.82 -8.06 -6.83
CA ILE A 32 2.05 -7.09 -6.04
C ILE A 32 0.64 -7.61 -5.72
N ALA A 33 -0.01 -8.29 -6.68
CA ALA A 33 -1.36 -8.84 -6.50
C ALA A 33 -1.38 -9.99 -5.49
N GLU A 34 -0.40 -10.90 -5.54
CA GLU A 34 -0.26 -11.99 -4.57
C GLU A 34 -0.02 -11.47 -3.16
N VAL A 35 0.90 -10.51 -3.01
CA VAL A 35 1.20 -9.88 -1.72
C VAL A 35 -0.06 -9.22 -1.15
N THR A 36 -0.80 -8.49 -1.98
CA THR A 36 -2.04 -7.81 -1.56
C THR A 36 -3.11 -8.83 -1.14
N ASP A 37 -3.33 -9.88 -1.93
CA ASP A 37 -4.33 -10.93 -1.66
C ASP A 37 -4.08 -11.66 -0.33
N ARG A 38 -2.81 -11.91 0.00
CA ARG A 38 -2.42 -12.56 1.25
C ARG A 38 -2.66 -11.65 2.46
N ILE A 39 -2.33 -10.36 2.33
CA ILE A 39 -2.44 -9.40 3.42
C ILE A 39 -3.91 -9.11 3.73
N SER A 40 -4.76 -8.92 2.72
CA SER A 40 -6.18 -8.62 2.88
C SER A 40 -6.97 -9.70 3.63
N LYS A 41 -6.57 -10.95 3.47
CA LYS A 41 -7.22 -12.12 4.09
C LYS A 41 -6.69 -12.44 5.49
N THR A 42 -5.77 -11.64 6.01
CA THR A 42 -5.23 -11.83 7.36
C THR A 42 -6.08 -11.04 8.36
N PRO A 43 -6.64 -11.67 9.43
CA PRO A 43 -7.56 -11.04 10.38
C PRO A 43 -7.08 -9.71 10.99
N ASP A 44 -5.77 -9.59 11.19
CA ASP A 44 -5.13 -8.44 11.86
C ASP A 44 -4.38 -7.51 10.89
N ARG A 45 -4.48 -7.70 9.57
CA ARG A 45 -3.69 -6.95 8.57
C ARG A 45 -4.48 -6.44 7.37
N ASN A 46 -5.70 -5.95 7.56
CA ASN A 46 -6.36 -5.13 6.54
C ASN A 46 -5.81 -3.69 6.53
N LYS A 47 -4.49 -3.56 6.30
CA LYS A 47 -3.78 -2.28 6.22
C LYS A 47 -3.54 -1.92 4.77
N ALA A 48 -3.52 -0.62 4.48
CA ALA A 48 -3.11 -0.13 3.18
C ALA A 48 -1.64 -0.46 2.92
N LEU A 49 -1.31 -0.81 1.68
CA LEU A 49 0.02 -1.12 1.22
C LEU A 49 0.51 -0.04 0.26
N LEU A 50 1.69 0.53 0.53
CA LEU A 50 2.39 1.43 -0.38
C LEU A 50 3.67 0.78 -0.87
N PHE A 51 3.67 0.37 -2.14
CA PHE A 51 4.85 -0.13 -2.84
C PHE A 51 5.63 1.04 -3.42
N GLU A 52 6.82 1.30 -2.89
CA GLU A 52 7.66 2.43 -3.30
C GLU A 52 8.60 2.10 -4.45
N ASN A 53 8.85 0.81 -4.68
CA ASN A 53 9.73 0.32 -5.73
C ASN A 53 9.02 -0.76 -6.56
N THR A 54 8.37 -0.34 -7.63
CA THR A 54 7.63 -1.21 -8.57
C THR A 54 8.42 -1.50 -9.85
N GLY A 55 9.65 -1.00 -9.98
CA GLY A 55 10.37 -1.00 -11.27
C GLY A 55 9.76 -0.08 -12.34
N THR A 56 8.79 0.75 -11.98
CA THR A 56 8.23 1.82 -12.82
C THR A 56 8.49 3.20 -12.21
N ASP A 57 8.16 4.27 -12.94
CA ASP A 57 8.29 5.64 -12.43
C ASP A 57 7.26 5.99 -11.33
N PHE A 58 6.31 5.09 -11.05
CA PHE A 58 5.20 5.36 -10.14
C PHE A 58 5.17 4.38 -8.96
N PRO A 59 5.09 4.89 -7.72
CA PRO A 59 4.73 4.06 -6.57
C PRO A 59 3.25 3.66 -6.66
N LEU A 60 2.90 2.56 -6.02
CA LEU A 60 1.54 2.02 -6.02
C LEU A 60 0.98 1.93 -4.60
N LEU A 61 -0.10 2.68 -4.35
CA LEU A 61 -0.93 2.51 -3.16
C LEU A 61 -2.10 1.58 -3.50
N ILE A 62 -2.27 0.52 -2.72
CA ILE A 62 -3.37 -0.44 -2.86
C ILE A 62 -3.87 -0.84 -1.48
N ASN A 63 -5.17 -1.14 -1.38
CA ASN A 63 -5.73 -1.70 -0.16
C ASN A 63 -5.84 -3.22 -0.26
N GLY A 64 -5.69 -3.89 0.88
CA GLY A 64 -6.15 -5.26 1.03
C GLY A 64 -7.66 -5.37 0.83
#